data_AF-A0A9P7CF11-F1
#
_entry.id   AF-A0A9P7CF11-F1
#
_cell.length_a   1.000
_cell.length_b   1.000
_cell.length_c   1.000
_cell.angle_alpha   90.00
_cell.angle_beta   90.00
_cell.angle_gamma   90.00
#
_symmetry.space_group_name_H-M   'P 1'
#
loop_
_entity.id
_entity.type
_entity.pdbx_description
1 polymer ?
#
loop_
_entity_poly.entity_id
_entity_poly.type
_entity_poly.pdbx_seq_one_letter_code
_entity_poly.pdbx_strand_id
1 'polypeptide(L)'
;MICIIAANRAAAGCCDFVDVFLNLRTAQPSAGGPGEAAQARLLLSRLRVLSYGQQDIAPNPGDTAGSTEGSERNDARAADITGSSPGASDQTRQPARSAVLAVPVADANRLLLGAQQGKLFLALRNPADTGLPDLALFPQAPGVIDPLRGLDAEQQVALQRPENHAFAGIDGDALAGRGAAPTRVNPQAAPRAPAVRHGAPRASGIEIIRGDSSAPRGSL
;
A
#
# COMPACT_ATOMS: atom_id res chain seq x y z
N MET A 1 -21.05 10.23 5.24
CA MET A 1 -20.59 9.65 3.96
C MET A 1 -20.77 8.14 4.07
N ILE A 2 -21.48 7.60 3.09
CA ILE A 2 -22.37 6.43 3.18
C ILE A 2 -21.66 5.15 3.60
N CYS A 3 -22.24 4.49 4.59
CA CYS A 3 -21.92 3.13 5.02
C CYS A 3 -22.72 2.17 4.14
N ILE A 4 -22.05 1.30 3.39
CA ILE A 4 -22.69 0.12 2.81
C ILE A 4 -22.21 -1.07 3.65
N ILE A 5 -22.96 -1.38 4.69
CA ILE A 5 -22.94 -2.72 5.29
C ILE A 5 -24.16 -3.41 4.69
N ALA A 6 -23.94 -4.13 3.58
CA ALA A 6 -24.91 -5.12 3.17
C ALA A 6 -24.93 -6.19 4.27
N ALA A 7 -26.05 -6.29 4.97
CA ALA A 7 -26.31 -7.37 5.91
C ALA A 7 -26.42 -8.68 5.14
N ASN A 8 -25.29 -9.25 4.73
CA ASN A 8 -25.23 -10.62 4.30
C ASN A 8 -24.91 -11.44 5.55
N ARG A 9 -25.85 -12.29 5.98
CA ARG A 9 -25.50 -13.34 6.95
C ARG A 9 -24.40 -14.15 6.28
N ALA A 10 -23.17 -14.02 6.76
CA ALA A 10 -22.12 -14.97 6.48
C ALA A 10 -22.68 -16.34 6.88
N ALA A 11 -22.98 -17.17 5.90
CA ALA A 11 -23.25 -18.57 6.15
C ALA A 11 -22.00 -19.14 6.83
N ALA A 12 -22.19 -19.74 8.01
CA ALA A 12 -21.14 -20.48 8.70
C ALA A 12 -20.49 -21.44 7.69
N GLY A 13 -19.25 -21.15 7.29
CA GLY A 13 -18.51 -21.93 6.29
C GLY A 13 -17.74 -21.12 5.25
N CYS A 14 -18.08 -19.85 5.00
CA CYS A 14 -17.33 -19.01 4.05
C CYS A 14 -16.53 -17.96 4.82
N CYS A 15 -15.20 -18.05 4.78
CA CYS A 15 -14.32 -17.21 5.60
C CYS A 15 -14.52 -15.71 5.31
N ASP A 16 -14.66 -14.89 6.36
CA ASP A 16 -14.73 -13.43 6.23
C ASP A 16 -13.33 -12.86 5.88
N PHE A 17 -13.17 -12.47 4.62
CA PHE A 17 -11.97 -11.79 4.13
C PHE A 17 -12.24 -10.30 3.93
N VAL A 18 -11.25 -9.47 4.25
CA VAL A 18 -11.30 -8.03 4.04
C VAL A 18 -10.09 -7.55 3.24
N ASP A 19 -10.31 -6.57 2.38
CA ASP A 19 -9.24 -5.79 1.77
C ASP A 19 -9.06 -4.49 2.57
N VAL A 20 -7.80 -4.10 2.79
CA VAL A 20 -7.44 -2.86 3.51
C VAL A 20 -7.00 -1.83 2.50
N PHE A 21 -7.70 -0.70 2.46
CA PHE A 21 -7.38 0.45 1.64
C PHE A 21 -6.75 1.54 2.49
N LEU A 22 -5.75 2.21 1.93
CA LEU A 22 -5.10 3.37 2.52
C LEU A 22 -5.48 4.62 1.73
N ASN A 23 -5.84 5.67 2.46
CA ASN A 23 -5.98 7.02 1.94
C ASN A 23 -4.98 7.94 2.64
N LEU A 24 -4.00 8.45 1.90
CA LEU A 24 -3.01 9.42 2.36
C LEU A 24 -3.46 10.82 1.92
N ARG A 25 -3.44 11.75 2.88
CA ARG A 25 -3.60 13.17 2.60
C ARG A 25 -2.21 13.79 2.63
N THR A 26 -1.76 14.38 1.52
CA THR A 26 -0.48 15.11 1.54
C THR A 26 -0.56 16.26 2.54
N ALA A 27 0.41 16.30 3.46
CA ALA A 27 0.64 17.45 4.30
C ALA A 27 1.41 18.49 3.48
N GLN A 28 0.78 19.64 3.26
CA GLN A 28 1.31 20.86 2.65
C GLN A 28 1.63 20.78 1.14
N PRO A 29 0.93 21.52 0.26
CA PRO A 29 1.47 21.81 -1.07
C PRO A 29 2.76 22.60 -0.87
N SER A 30 3.90 22.07 -1.31
CA SER A 30 5.13 22.86 -1.41
C SER A 30 4.84 24.07 -2.29
N ALA A 31 5.10 25.27 -1.77
CA ALA A 31 4.86 26.53 -2.46
C ALA A 31 5.63 26.54 -3.80
N GLY A 32 4.93 26.25 -4.90
CA GLY A 32 5.46 26.32 -6.27
C GLY A 32 5.39 25.04 -7.12
N GLY A 33 4.95 23.90 -6.56
CA GLY A 33 4.72 22.67 -7.35
C GLY A 33 3.23 22.36 -7.53
N PRO A 34 2.83 21.55 -8.55
CA PRO A 34 1.46 21.03 -8.60
C PRO A 34 1.19 20.31 -7.29
N GLY A 35 0.17 20.76 -6.54
CA GLY A 35 -0.18 20.20 -5.24
C GLY A 35 -0.32 18.69 -5.38
N GLU A 36 0.45 17.94 -4.59
CA GLU A 36 0.46 16.48 -4.66
C GLU A 36 -0.96 15.97 -4.39
N ALA A 37 -1.46 15.12 -5.30
CA ALA A 37 -2.83 14.66 -5.25
C ALA A 37 -3.05 13.73 -4.05
N ALA A 38 -4.22 13.82 -3.41
CA ALA A 38 -4.62 12.84 -2.41
C ALA A 38 -4.54 11.42 -3.00
N GLN A 39 -3.91 10.50 -2.26
CA GLN A 39 -3.63 9.16 -2.73
C GLN A 39 -4.55 8.15 -2.05
N ALA A 40 -5.25 7.32 -2.84
CA ALA A 40 -6.01 6.19 -2.33
C ALA A 40 -5.61 4.92 -3.08
N ARG A 41 -5.27 3.85 -2.35
CA ARG A 41 -4.92 2.56 -2.97
C ARG A 41 -5.19 1.37 -2.05
N LEU A 42 -5.28 0.19 -2.65
CA LEU A 42 -5.25 -1.07 -1.92
C LEU A 42 -3.89 -1.22 -1.23
N LEU A 43 -3.90 -1.43 0.08
CA LEU A 43 -2.70 -1.62 0.89
C LEU A 43 -2.43 -3.11 1.11
N LEU A 44 -3.43 -3.84 1.61
CA LEU A 44 -3.35 -5.29 1.84
C LEU A 44 -4.60 -5.97 1.30
N SER A 45 -4.40 -7.13 0.68
CA SER A 45 -5.47 -7.87 0.05
C SER A 45 -5.82 -9.13 0.84
N ARG A 46 -7.12 -9.42 0.95
CA ARG A 46 -7.67 -10.69 1.43
C ARG A 46 -7.16 -11.09 2.82
N LEU A 47 -7.17 -10.17 3.78
CA LEU A 47 -6.88 -10.49 5.18
C LEU A 47 -8.06 -11.21 5.82
N ARG A 48 -7.76 -12.22 6.63
CA ARG A 48 -8.78 -12.96 7.35
C ARG A 48 -9.20 -12.20 8.61
N VAL A 49 -10.50 -12.09 8.83
CA VAL A 49 -11.05 -11.55 10.08
C VAL A 49 -11.16 -12.68 11.11
N LEU A 50 -10.68 -12.40 12.32
CA LEU A 50 -10.72 -13.30 13.46
C LEU A 50 -11.89 -12.98 14.39
N SER A 51 -12.21 -11.70 14.54
CA SER A 51 -13.23 -11.21 15.47
C SER A 51 -13.80 -9.87 14.99
N TYR A 52 -15.08 -9.61 15.24
CA TYR A 52 -15.74 -8.32 15.07
C TYR A 52 -16.25 -7.82 16.43
N GLY A 53 -15.79 -6.66 16.88
CA GLY A 53 -16.14 -6.17 18.21
C GLY A 53 -15.76 -7.19 19.30
N GLN A 54 -16.76 -7.70 20.00
CA GLN A 54 -16.61 -8.74 21.04
C GLN A 54 -16.94 -10.16 20.54
N GLN A 55 -17.19 -10.35 19.24
CA GLN A 55 -17.64 -11.61 18.66
C GLN A 55 -16.52 -12.26 17.84
N ASP A 56 -16.04 -13.41 18.32
CA ASP A 56 -15.07 -14.23 17.59
C ASP A 56 -15.73 -15.00 16.44
N ILE A 57 -15.01 -15.10 15.31
CA ILE A 57 -15.45 -15.72 14.04
C ILE A 57 -14.72 -17.04 13.83
N ALA A 58 -14.32 -17.72 14.91
CA ALA A 58 -13.57 -18.96 14.80
C ALA A 58 -14.35 -19.98 13.94
N PRO A 59 -13.75 -20.58 12.90
CA PRO A 59 -14.34 -21.68 12.18
C PRO A 59 -14.39 -22.84 13.16
N ASN A 60 -15.59 -23.28 13.52
CA ASN A 60 -15.75 -24.45 14.36
C ASN A 60 -15.19 -25.65 13.58
N PRO A 61 -14.08 -26.29 13.99
CA PRO A 61 -13.52 -27.43 13.25
C PRO A 61 -14.31 -28.73 13.50
N GLY A 62 -15.62 -28.63 13.76
CA GLY A 62 -16.50 -29.74 14.15
C GLY A 62 -17.56 -30.14 13.11
N ASP A 63 -17.83 -29.32 12.09
CA ASP A 63 -18.89 -29.64 11.11
C ASP A 63 -18.41 -30.51 9.94
N THR A 64 -17.27 -31.20 10.08
CA THR A 64 -16.78 -32.14 9.08
C THR A 64 -16.16 -33.39 9.70
N ALA A 65 -16.87 -34.06 10.61
CA ALA A 65 -16.69 -35.50 10.85
C ALA A 65 -17.80 -36.08 11.75
N GLY A 66 -18.51 -37.09 11.24
CA GLY A 66 -19.04 -38.17 12.08
C GLY A 66 -20.46 -37.99 12.63
N SER A 67 -21.47 -38.14 11.77
CA SER A 67 -22.68 -38.83 12.20
C SER A 67 -22.30 -40.28 12.53
N THR A 68 -22.36 -40.68 13.80
CA THR A 68 -22.81 -42.00 14.29
C THR A 68 -22.67 -42.05 15.83
N GLU A 69 -23.83 -41.98 16.47
CA GLU A 69 -24.27 -42.69 17.69
C GLU A 69 -23.49 -42.59 19.02
N GLY A 70 -24.20 -42.07 20.03
CA GLY A 70 -23.82 -42.11 21.44
C GLY A 70 -24.90 -41.46 22.30
N SER A 71 -26.00 -42.19 22.51
CA SER A 71 -27.13 -41.83 23.37
C SER A 71 -26.66 -41.54 24.81
N GLU A 72 -26.97 -40.36 25.35
CA GLU A 72 -27.26 -40.18 26.78
C GLU A 72 -28.02 -38.86 27.03
N ARG A 73 -29.34 -39.02 27.24
CA ARG A 73 -30.27 -38.20 28.03
C ARG A 73 -30.05 -36.68 28.01
N ASN A 74 -30.67 -36.09 26.99
CA ASN A 74 -30.96 -34.67 26.88
C ASN A 74 -32.00 -34.26 27.96
N ASP A 75 -31.53 -33.96 29.17
CA ASP A 75 -32.35 -33.38 30.24
C ASP A 75 -32.66 -31.92 29.89
N ALA A 76 -33.77 -31.71 29.18
CA ALA A 76 -34.35 -30.41 28.88
C ALA A 76 -34.63 -29.54 30.14
N ARG A 77 -34.59 -30.14 31.34
CA ARG A 77 -34.78 -29.46 32.62
C ARG A 77 -33.49 -28.89 33.23
N ALA A 78 -32.32 -29.42 32.84
CA ALA A 78 -31.03 -28.90 33.31
C ALA A 78 -30.64 -27.59 32.60
N ALA A 79 -31.16 -27.35 31.40
CA ALA A 79 -30.90 -26.14 30.61
C ALA A 79 -31.55 -24.86 31.20
N ASP A 80 -32.55 -24.99 32.06
CA ASP A 80 -33.31 -23.86 32.62
C ASP A 80 -32.64 -23.25 33.87
N ILE A 81 -31.79 -24.03 34.58
CA ILE A 81 -31.22 -23.61 35.87
C ILE A 81 -29.85 -22.95 35.71
N THR A 82 -29.11 -23.26 34.63
CA THR A 82 -27.85 -22.60 34.30
C THR A 82 -28.07 -21.34 33.46
N GLY A 83 -28.73 -20.35 34.04
CA GLY A 83 -28.40 -18.93 33.84
C GLY A 83 -28.63 -18.34 32.45
N SER A 84 -29.83 -18.46 31.89
CA SER A 84 -30.28 -17.53 30.85
C SER A 84 -30.82 -16.27 31.50
N SER A 85 -29.99 -15.24 31.65
CA SER A 85 -30.48 -13.88 31.91
C SER A 85 -31.21 -13.36 30.66
N PRO A 86 -32.54 -13.15 30.69
CA PRO A 86 -33.26 -12.61 29.53
C PRO A 86 -33.16 -11.09 29.59
N GLY A 87 -32.02 -10.55 29.12
CA GLY A 87 -31.76 -9.11 29.18
C GLY A 87 -30.82 -8.55 28.11
N ALA A 88 -30.43 -9.33 27.10
CA ALA A 88 -29.44 -8.91 26.11
C ALA A 88 -29.88 -9.08 24.64
N SER A 89 -31.15 -9.39 24.36
CA SER A 89 -31.63 -9.56 22.99
C SER A 89 -32.01 -8.25 22.27
N ASP A 90 -31.95 -7.10 22.94
CA ASP A 90 -32.42 -5.82 22.37
C ASP A 90 -31.57 -4.58 22.73
N GLN A 91 -30.36 -4.78 23.26
CA GLN A 91 -29.37 -3.70 23.27
C GLN A 91 -28.86 -3.55 21.84
N THR A 92 -29.60 -2.77 21.06
CA THR A 92 -29.23 -2.17 19.78
C THR A 92 -27.97 -2.73 19.19
N ARG A 93 -28.17 -3.57 18.16
CA ARG A 93 -27.27 -4.03 17.09
C ARG A 93 -26.34 -2.89 16.60
N GLN A 94 -25.45 -2.40 17.45
CA GLN A 94 -24.47 -1.40 17.09
C GLN A 94 -23.57 -2.07 16.08
N PRO A 95 -23.36 -1.45 14.90
CA PRO A 95 -22.45 -2.03 13.92
C PRO A 95 -21.09 -2.19 14.59
N ALA A 96 -20.53 -3.40 14.54
CA ALA A 96 -19.21 -3.67 15.08
C ALA A 96 -18.22 -2.66 14.48
N ARG A 97 -17.58 -1.87 15.35
CA ARG A 97 -16.69 -0.77 14.94
C ARG A 97 -15.23 -1.17 14.85
N SER A 98 -14.89 -2.33 15.38
CA SER A 98 -13.54 -2.90 15.41
C SER A 98 -13.53 -4.30 14.81
N ALA A 99 -12.40 -4.67 14.22
CA ALA A 99 -12.14 -6.01 13.71
C ALA A 99 -10.71 -6.42 14.09
N VAL A 100 -10.53 -7.69 14.46
CA VAL A 100 -9.22 -8.31 14.67
C VAL A 100 -8.85 -9.06 13.40
N LEU A 101 -7.69 -8.73 12.82
CA LEU A 101 -7.25 -9.26 11.53
C LEU A 101 -6.02 -10.14 11.70
N ALA A 102 -5.96 -11.24 10.94
CA ALA A 102 -4.72 -11.99 10.76
C ALA A 102 -3.86 -11.30 9.70
N VAL A 103 -2.78 -10.63 10.16
CA VAL A 103 -1.88 -9.85 9.31
C VAL A 103 -0.55 -10.59 9.13
N PRO A 104 -0.03 -10.76 7.90
CA PRO A 104 1.32 -11.26 7.68
C PRO A 104 2.38 -10.35 8.31
N VAL A 105 3.43 -10.94 8.89
CA VAL A 105 4.48 -10.20 9.60
C VAL A 105 5.16 -9.15 8.70
N ALA A 106 5.42 -9.49 7.44
CA ALA A 106 6.04 -8.59 6.45
C ALA A 106 5.23 -7.30 6.20
N ASP A 107 3.92 -7.33 6.46
CA ASP A 107 2.97 -6.26 6.14
C ASP A 107 2.55 -5.43 7.36
N ALA A 108 2.91 -5.87 8.57
CA ALA A 108 2.54 -5.19 9.82
C ALA A 108 3.00 -3.73 9.85
N ASN A 109 4.22 -3.44 9.39
CA ASN A 109 4.76 -2.08 9.34
C ASN A 109 3.96 -1.18 8.40
N ARG A 110 3.50 -1.70 7.26
CA ARG A 110 2.70 -0.94 6.29
C ARG A 110 1.37 -0.50 6.89
N LEU A 111 0.71 -1.38 7.64
CA LEU A 111 -0.52 -1.05 8.36
C LEU A 111 -0.28 -0.03 9.46
N LEU A 112 0.73 -0.25 10.30
CA LEU A 112 1.03 0.64 11.41
C LEU A 112 1.32 2.05 10.91
N LEU A 113 2.16 2.17 9.89
CA LEU A 113 2.53 3.44 9.31
C LEU A 113 1.36 4.10 8.59
N GLY A 114 0.56 3.32 7.84
CA GLY A 114 -0.65 3.80 7.18
C GLY A 114 -1.73 4.29 8.16
N ALA A 115 -1.85 3.64 9.32
CA ALA A 115 -2.76 4.05 10.39
C ALA A 115 -2.32 5.36 11.07
N GLN A 116 -1.01 5.64 11.12
CA GLN A 116 -0.47 6.87 11.70
C GLN A 116 -0.52 8.06 10.73
N GLN A 117 -0.21 7.82 9.45
CA GLN A 117 -0.02 8.87 8.45
C GLN A 117 -1.26 9.16 7.60
N GLY A 118 -2.27 8.28 7.64
CA GLY A 118 -3.44 8.39 6.79
C GLY A 118 -4.69 7.80 7.42
N LYS A 119 -5.62 7.41 6.56
CA LYS A 119 -6.85 6.73 6.97
C LYS A 119 -6.93 5.37 6.31
N LEU A 120 -7.11 4.34 7.14
CA LEU A 120 -7.39 2.99 6.69
C LEU A 120 -8.90 2.79 6.54
N PHE A 121 -9.27 2.03 5.51
CA PHE A 121 -10.64 1.57 5.26
C PHE A 121 -10.63 0.06 5.07
N LEU A 122 -11.56 -0.63 5.73
CA LEU A 122 -11.77 -2.06 5.54
C LEU A 122 -12.95 -2.24 4.59
N ALA A 123 -12.76 -3.05 3.55
CA ALA A 123 -13.82 -3.46 2.64
C ALA A 123 -14.02 -4.96 2.76
N LEU A 124 -15.25 -5.40 3.01
CA LEU A 124 -15.59 -6.82 2.97
C LEU A 124 -15.43 -7.32 1.55
N ARG A 125 -14.65 -8.39 1.39
CA ARG A 125 -14.34 -8.96 0.08
C ARG A 125 -15.43 -9.94 -0.33
N ASN A 126 -15.77 -9.93 -1.62
CA ASN A 126 -16.63 -10.95 -2.19
C ASN A 126 -15.94 -12.32 -2.05
N PRO A 127 -16.58 -13.33 -1.42
CA PRO A 127 -15.97 -14.64 -1.26
C PRO A 127 -15.63 -15.34 -2.58
N ALA A 128 -16.36 -15.02 -3.67
CA ALA A 128 -16.07 -15.53 -5.00
C ALA A 128 -14.80 -14.91 -5.64
N ASP A 129 -14.35 -13.74 -5.16
CA ASP A 129 -13.15 -13.09 -5.66
C ASP A 129 -11.90 -13.64 -4.97
N THR A 130 -11.18 -14.53 -5.65
CA THR A 130 -9.94 -15.14 -5.13
C THR A 130 -8.66 -14.47 -5.65
N GLY A 131 -8.76 -13.54 -6.61
CA GLY A 131 -7.60 -12.91 -7.25
C GLY A 131 -6.75 -12.02 -6.33
N LEU A 132 -5.44 -12.23 -6.30
CA LEU A 132 -4.52 -11.42 -5.51
C LEU A 132 -3.69 -10.50 -6.42
N PRO A 133 -3.29 -9.30 -5.94
CA PRO A 133 -2.35 -8.48 -6.69
C PRO A 133 -1.01 -9.23 -6.81
N ASP A 134 -0.46 -9.28 -8.02
CA ASP A 134 0.90 -9.75 -8.23
C ASP A 134 1.89 -8.64 -7.88
N LEU A 135 2.48 -8.75 -6.69
CA LEU A 135 3.41 -7.76 -6.16
C LEU A 135 4.73 -7.71 -6.96
N ALA A 136 5.09 -8.77 -7.67
CA ALA A 136 6.32 -8.81 -8.47
C ALA A 136 6.26 -7.87 -9.69
N LEU A 137 5.04 -7.45 -10.08
CA LEU A 137 4.83 -6.48 -11.17
C LEU A 137 5.10 -5.03 -10.76
N PHE A 138 5.33 -4.77 -9.47
CA PHE A 138 5.54 -3.43 -8.93
C PHE A 138 6.93 -3.32 -8.30
N PRO A 139 7.54 -2.12 -8.34
CA PRO A 139 8.79 -1.89 -7.63
C PRO A 139 8.57 -2.13 -6.13
N GLN A 140 9.44 -2.93 -5.52
CA GLN A 140 9.41 -3.13 -4.08
C GLN A 140 9.91 -1.87 -3.38
N ALA A 141 9.17 -1.46 -2.36
CA ALA A 141 9.56 -0.36 -1.49
C ALA A 141 10.92 -0.70 -0.83
N PRO A 142 11.91 0.21 -0.85
CA PRO A 142 13.13 0.01 -0.10
C PRO A 142 12.83 -0.03 1.40
N GLY A 143 13.64 -0.79 2.13
CA GLY A 143 13.63 -0.79 3.59
C GLY A 143 14.24 0.48 4.16
N VAL A 144 13.98 0.75 5.43
CA VAL A 144 14.64 1.81 6.19
C VAL A 144 16.07 1.41 6.55
N ILE A 145 16.28 0.12 6.81
CA ILE A 145 17.59 -0.45 7.15
C ILE A 145 18.12 -1.19 5.92
N ASP A 146 19.29 -0.77 5.46
CA ASP A 146 19.99 -1.44 4.36
C ASP A 146 20.57 -2.78 4.80
N PRO A 147 20.50 -3.81 3.95
CA PRO A 147 21.20 -5.06 4.20
C PRO A 147 22.72 -4.86 4.19
N LEU A 148 23.44 -5.75 4.87
CA LEU A 148 24.89 -5.74 4.84
C LEU A 148 25.41 -5.93 3.41
N ARG A 149 26.57 -5.33 3.13
CA ARG A 149 27.28 -5.55 1.86
C ARG A 149 27.99 -6.90 1.89
N GLY A 150 28.09 -7.56 0.73
CA GLY A 150 28.85 -8.81 0.58
C GLY A 150 28.17 -10.04 1.16
N LEU A 151 26.84 -10.05 1.23
CA LEU A 151 26.08 -11.25 1.60
C LEU A 151 26.33 -12.38 0.60
N ASP A 152 26.39 -13.61 1.12
CA ASP A 152 26.40 -14.79 0.26
C ASP A 152 25.01 -15.04 -0.37
N ALA A 153 24.93 -16.00 -1.30
CA ALA A 153 23.70 -16.29 -2.02
C ALA A 153 22.56 -16.77 -1.09
N GLU A 154 22.88 -17.51 -0.04
CA GLU A 154 21.90 -18.05 0.90
C GLU A 154 21.32 -16.94 1.78
N GLN A 155 22.16 -16.03 2.24
CA GLN A 155 21.79 -14.82 2.97
C GLN A 155 20.97 -13.86 2.10
N GLN A 156 21.31 -13.74 0.82
CA GLN A 156 20.54 -12.94 -0.13
C GLN A 156 19.10 -13.47 -0.28
N VAL A 157 18.93 -14.80 -0.29
CA VAL A 157 17.61 -15.44 -0.27
C VAL A 157 16.94 -15.25 1.09
N ALA A 158 17.69 -15.34 2.18
CA ALA A 158 17.16 -15.11 3.52
C ALA A 158 16.61 -13.68 3.71
N LEU A 159 17.17 -12.67 3.04
CA LEU A 159 16.62 -11.30 3.06
C LEU A 159 15.18 -11.22 2.54
N GLN A 160 14.76 -12.13 1.66
CA GLN A 160 13.39 -12.17 1.13
C GLN A 160 12.38 -12.79 2.10
N ARG A 161 12.85 -13.31 3.25
CA ARG A 161 11.96 -13.86 4.27
C ARG A 161 11.12 -12.76 4.92
N PRO A 162 9.86 -13.04 5.28
CA PRO A 162 8.93 -12.02 5.78
C PRO A 162 9.42 -11.36 7.09
N GLU A 163 10.15 -12.09 7.93
CA GLU A 163 10.71 -11.56 9.18
C GLU A 163 11.81 -10.53 8.91
N ASN A 164 12.68 -10.78 7.93
CA ASN A 164 13.76 -9.88 7.56
C ASN A 164 13.24 -8.63 6.83
N HIS A 165 12.20 -8.79 5.99
CA HIS A 165 11.50 -7.65 5.41
C HIS A 165 10.82 -6.79 6.48
N ALA A 166 10.18 -7.40 7.48
CA ALA A 166 9.61 -6.66 8.61
C ALA A 166 10.69 -5.96 9.45
N PHE A 167 11.85 -6.58 9.63
CA PHE A 167 12.98 -5.96 10.33
C PHE A 167 13.55 -4.75 9.57
N ALA A 168 13.69 -4.84 8.25
CA ALA A 168 14.18 -3.75 7.41
C ALA A 168 13.29 -2.50 7.46
N GLY A 169 11.99 -2.67 7.77
CA GLY A 169 11.05 -1.57 7.89
C GLY A 169 10.58 -1.00 6.55
N ILE A 170 9.78 0.07 6.62
CA ILE A 170 9.36 0.87 5.46
C ILE A 170 9.19 2.33 5.91
N ASP A 171 9.61 3.29 5.10
CA ASP A 171 9.40 4.71 5.37
C ASP A 171 8.10 5.24 4.73
N GLY A 172 7.71 6.47 5.10
CA GLY A 172 6.47 7.09 4.64
C GLY A 172 6.46 7.43 3.15
N ASP A 173 7.61 7.76 2.56
CA ASP A 173 7.74 8.03 1.13
C ASP A 173 7.64 6.75 0.33
N ALA A 174 8.27 5.67 0.78
CA ALA A 174 8.12 4.34 0.22
C ALA A 174 6.66 3.83 0.34
N LEU A 175 5.99 4.08 1.47
CA LEU A 175 4.55 3.79 1.64
C LEU A 175 3.67 4.64 0.72
N ALA A 176 4.03 5.89 0.45
CA ALA A 176 3.35 6.74 -0.54
C ALA A 176 3.70 6.38 -1.99
N GLY A 177 4.68 5.51 -2.22
CA GLY A 177 5.17 5.15 -3.55
C GLY A 177 6.12 6.20 -4.18
N ARG A 178 6.62 7.15 -3.38
CA ARG A 178 7.63 8.15 -3.78
C ARG A 178 9.06 7.61 -3.69
N GLY A 179 9.32 6.67 -2.78
CA GLY A 179 10.66 6.09 -2.59
C GLY A 179 11.15 5.17 -3.72
N ALA A 180 10.27 4.83 -4.67
CA ALA A 180 10.56 3.91 -5.77
C ALA A 180 11.04 4.60 -7.05
N ALA A 181 11.28 5.92 -7.05
CA ALA A 181 11.90 6.55 -8.20
C ALA A 181 13.31 5.97 -8.34
N PRO A 182 13.62 5.21 -9.42
CA PRO A 182 15.01 4.94 -9.70
C PRO A 182 15.66 6.31 -9.83
N THR A 183 16.69 6.59 -9.05
CA THR A 183 17.63 7.64 -9.45
C THR A 183 17.97 7.28 -10.88
N ARG A 184 17.46 8.04 -11.86
CA ARG A 184 17.93 7.93 -13.23
C ARG A 184 19.41 8.22 -13.11
N VAL A 185 20.22 7.17 -13.03
CA VAL A 185 21.61 7.24 -13.43
C VAL A 185 21.46 7.60 -14.89
N ASN A 186 21.51 8.90 -15.18
CA ASN A 186 21.66 9.39 -16.53
C ASN A 186 22.86 8.60 -17.06
N PRO A 187 22.69 7.66 -18.01
CA PRO A 187 23.82 6.93 -18.53
C PRO A 187 24.70 8.01 -19.15
N GLN A 188 25.80 8.27 -18.46
CA GLN A 188 26.95 9.05 -18.84
C GLN A 188 26.82 9.59 -20.27
N ALA A 189 26.55 10.89 -20.42
CA ALA A 189 26.77 11.54 -21.71
C ALA A 189 28.17 11.13 -22.16
N ALA A 190 28.25 10.38 -23.26
CA ALA A 190 29.51 9.88 -23.78
C ALA A 190 30.49 11.06 -23.87
N PRO A 191 31.76 10.92 -23.43
CA PRO A 191 32.71 12.00 -23.54
C PRO A 191 32.83 12.34 -25.02
N ARG A 192 32.34 13.54 -25.38
CA ARG A 192 32.40 14.05 -26.74
C ARG A 192 33.88 14.14 -27.09
N ALA A 193 34.33 13.30 -28.03
CA ALA A 193 35.70 13.33 -28.52
C ALA A 193 36.03 14.76 -29.02
N PRO A 194 37.26 15.26 -28.78
CA PRO A 194 37.64 16.59 -29.24
C PRO A 194 37.61 16.60 -30.77
N ALA A 195 36.81 17.50 -31.35
CA ALA A 195 36.74 17.68 -32.79
C ALA A 195 38.10 18.18 -33.30
N VAL A 196 38.74 17.40 -34.18
CA VAL A 196 39.98 17.78 -34.87
C VAL A 196 39.64 18.87 -35.89
N ARG A 197 40.09 20.09 -35.63
CA ARG A 197 39.94 21.24 -36.55
C ARG A 197 40.86 21.03 -37.75
N HIS A 198 40.33 20.53 -38.86
CA HIS A 198 41.01 20.58 -40.14
C HIS A 198 40.79 21.97 -40.76
N GLY A 199 41.86 22.73 -40.88
CA GLY A 199 41.87 23.99 -41.63
C GLY A 199 41.72 23.71 -43.11
N ALA A 200 40.79 24.39 -43.78
CA ALA A 200 40.67 24.45 -45.22
C ALA A 200 40.80 25.91 -45.70
N PRO A 201 41.46 26.17 -46.84
CA PRO A 201 41.81 27.51 -47.32
C PRO A 201 40.68 28.21 -48.09
N ARG A 202 40.93 29.51 -48.34
CA ARG A 202 40.05 30.65 -48.68
C ARG A 202 39.34 30.64 -50.05
N ALA A 203 38.20 31.37 -50.11
CA ALA A 203 37.86 32.54 -50.97
C ALA A 203 36.31 32.70 -50.95
N SER A 204 35.62 33.83 -51.06
CA SER A 204 35.85 35.24 -51.40
C SER A 204 34.68 36.00 -50.71
N GLY A 205 34.90 37.14 -50.03
CA GLY A 205 34.67 38.45 -50.65
C GLY A 205 33.28 39.03 -50.28
N ILE A 206 33.19 39.76 -49.16
CA ILE A 206 32.22 40.86 -48.98
C ILE A 206 32.90 41.93 -48.12
N GLU A 207 33.09 43.09 -48.72
CA GLU A 207 33.64 44.32 -48.15
C GLU A 207 32.49 45.11 -47.52
N ILE A 208 32.64 45.52 -46.25
CA ILE A 208 31.69 46.42 -45.58
C ILE A 208 32.39 47.77 -45.41
N ILE A 209 32.01 48.72 -46.27
CA ILE A 209 32.43 50.11 -46.20
C ILE A 209 31.70 50.76 -45.01
N ARG A 210 32.45 51.15 -43.97
CA ARG A 210 31.95 52.07 -42.94
C ARG A 210 32.15 53.48 -43.46
N GLY A 211 31.08 54.08 -43.97
CA GLY A 211 31.01 55.52 -44.22
C GLY A 211 30.81 56.26 -42.91
N ASP A 212 31.81 57.03 -42.52
CA ASP A 212 31.69 58.15 -41.59
C ASP A 212 30.99 59.32 -42.31
N SER A 213 29.93 59.88 -41.74
CA SER A 213 29.39 61.17 -42.17
C SER A 213 28.50 61.77 -41.08
N SER A 214 29.12 62.68 -40.33
CA SER A 214 28.58 63.88 -39.70
C SER A 214 27.07 64.15 -39.70
N ALA A 215 26.56 64.51 -38.51
CA ALA A 215 25.32 65.26 -38.29
C ALA A 215 25.24 66.56 -39.12
N PRO A 216 24.03 67.12 -39.34
CA PRO A 216 23.64 68.25 -38.49
C PRO A 216 22.13 68.41 -38.18
N ARG A 217 21.89 69.06 -37.02
CA ARG A 217 20.88 70.08 -36.67
C ARG A 217 19.50 70.10 -37.38
N GLY A 218 18.46 70.19 -36.54
CA GLY A 218 17.64 71.42 -36.45
C GLY A 218 16.17 71.36 -36.87
N SER A 219 15.30 71.50 -35.86
CA SER A 219 13.94 72.08 -35.80
C SER A 219 12.97 72.04 -36.99
N LEU A 220 11.75 71.58 -36.68
CA LEU A 220 10.51 72.35 -36.80
C LEU A 220 9.59 71.99 -35.62
#